data_AF-A0ABD1KNN7-F1
#
_entry.id   AF-A0ABD1KNN7-F1
#
_cell.length_a   1.000
_cell.length_b   1.000
_cell.length_c   1.000
_cell.angle_alpha   90.00
_cell.angle_beta   90.00
_cell.angle_gamma   90.00
#
_symmetry.space_group_name_H-M   'P 1'
#
loop_
_entity.id
_entity.type
_entity.pdbx_description
1 polymer ?
#
loop_
_entity_poly.entity_id
_entity_poly.type
_entity_poly.pdbx_seq_one_letter_code
_entity_poly.pdbx_strand_id
1 'polypeptide(L)'
;MATDAVPSLLERSDPSKLFCEVPDPQETGEAEMMGSYLMACRQKQKLMCQQLCMLDSLMEFLGGLNSKTDFLNDQCPKASEGEAREKWKALKREYEGDLAEVEQLIGSLLQRSEQLQDRRDTLETLVRLLQQKKEECQAVARIRKKRNQMAMTQVSLRRDDSLQASQHALRSCERQLTQLRQQSDALQSVLDQRTRLRDQLWSCVQVWQGLGQYRVQRVSASEICVELRPQGRQLEPLQLRVTSKPPRHCHLQVLQGNAGMLEETINWPMEQLSAALLAVMQSYISQGPMLAEIQALRSSFAIDWRPAQRLLVFLKTASVVCHLVVEEGYPSQGTATLQAVRKDGRDLNIATLQPPSQQPSLTEWLEFLSCCPGV
;
A
#
# COMPACT_ATOMS: atom_id res chain seq x y z
N MET A 1 -105.17 73.68 -55.50
CA MET A 1 -104.11 72.71 -55.82
C MET A 1 -103.56 72.09 -54.53
N ALA A 2 -104.43 71.57 -53.67
CA ALA A 2 -104.10 71.17 -52.29
C ALA A 2 -104.85 69.89 -51.90
N THR A 3 -104.75 68.86 -52.76
CA THR A 3 -105.41 67.57 -52.51
C THR A 3 -104.45 66.37 -52.60
N ASP A 4 -103.18 66.56 -52.96
CA ASP A 4 -102.21 65.45 -53.12
C ASP A 4 -101.14 65.34 -52.01
N ALA A 5 -101.12 66.26 -51.03
CA ALA A 5 -100.09 66.26 -49.97
C ALA A 5 -100.51 65.52 -48.68
N VAL A 6 -101.76 65.09 -48.58
CA VAL A 6 -102.30 64.40 -47.39
C VAL A 6 -101.94 62.89 -47.36
N PRO A 7 -101.89 62.15 -48.49
CA PRO A 7 -101.55 60.72 -48.47
C PRO A 7 -100.10 60.44 -48.01
N SER A 8 -99.15 61.29 -48.39
CA SER A 8 -97.71 61.10 -48.11
C SER A 8 -97.29 61.46 -46.68
N LEU A 9 -98.07 62.30 -45.99
CA LEU A 9 -97.91 62.57 -44.55
C LEU A 9 -98.53 61.45 -43.69
N LEU A 10 -99.60 60.80 -44.16
CA LEU A 10 -100.20 59.65 -43.49
C LEU A 10 -99.37 58.36 -43.65
N GLU A 11 -98.67 58.15 -44.76
CA GLU A 11 -97.71 57.02 -44.93
C GLU A 11 -96.48 57.11 -44.00
N ARG A 12 -96.09 58.32 -43.59
CA ARG A 12 -95.03 58.57 -42.60
C ARG A 12 -95.50 58.36 -41.16
N SER A 13 -96.80 58.25 -40.96
CA SER A 13 -97.47 58.17 -39.65
C SER A 13 -98.15 56.81 -39.46
N ASP A 14 -97.68 55.78 -40.16
CA ASP A 14 -98.22 54.41 -40.07
C ASP A 14 -97.79 53.76 -38.73
N PRO A 15 -98.73 53.49 -37.80
CA PRO A 15 -98.42 52.90 -36.49
C PRO A 15 -97.86 51.47 -36.60
N SER A 16 -97.97 50.83 -37.76
CA SER A 16 -97.39 49.51 -38.05
C SER A 16 -95.85 49.49 -37.98
N LYS A 17 -95.19 50.65 -38.11
CA LYS A 17 -93.71 50.77 -38.08
C LYS A 17 -93.13 50.98 -36.66
N LEU A 18 -93.97 50.99 -35.63
CA LEU A 18 -93.56 51.21 -34.24
C LEU A 18 -92.95 49.96 -33.58
N PHE A 19 -93.21 48.75 -34.10
CA PHE A 19 -92.66 47.51 -33.55
C PHE A 19 -91.25 47.23 -34.09
N CYS A 20 -90.33 46.82 -33.21
CA CYS A 20 -89.05 46.25 -33.64
C CYS A 20 -89.29 44.77 -33.90
N GLU A 21 -89.27 44.35 -35.17
CA GLU A 21 -89.06 42.93 -35.46
C GLU A 21 -87.58 42.62 -35.23
N VAL A 22 -87.32 41.63 -34.38
CA VAL A 22 -85.99 41.05 -34.19
C VAL A 22 -85.82 40.06 -35.35
N PRO A 23 -84.85 40.23 -36.26
CA PRO A 23 -84.53 39.20 -37.22
C PRO A 23 -84.03 37.95 -36.47
N ASP A 24 -84.54 36.78 -36.86
CA ASP A 24 -84.16 35.49 -36.26
C ASP A 24 -82.63 35.29 -36.28
N PRO A 25 -82.05 34.67 -35.24
CA PRO A 25 -80.60 34.60 -35.04
C PRO A 25 -80.02 33.48 -35.89
N GLN A 26 -79.79 33.74 -37.17
CA GLN A 26 -78.87 32.93 -37.97
C GLN A 26 -77.91 33.84 -38.73
N GLU A 27 -76.64 33.75 -38.32
CA GLU A 27 -75.41 34.07 -39.08
C GLU A 27 -74.63 35.39 -38.85
N THR A 28 -74.91 36.22 -37.82
CA THR A 28 -74.02 37.36 -37.48
C THR A 28 -73.71 37.46 -35.98
N GLY A 29 -72.43 37.71 -35.64
CA GLY A 29 -71.90 37.62 -34.27
C GLY A 29 -72.51 38.63 -33.29
N GLU A 30 -72.55 38.27 -32.00
CA GLU A 30 -73.24 39.01 -30.93
C GLU A 30 -72.90 40.51 -30.87
N ALA A 31 -71.65 40.88 -31.18
CA ALA A 31 -71.21 42.28 -31.18
C ALA A 31 -71.77 43.11 -32.36
N GLU A 32 -71.89 42.52 -33.56
CA GLU A 32 -72.51 43.18 -34.74
C GLU A 32 -74.03 43.26 -34.61
N MET A 33 -74.65 42.23 -34.03
CA MET A 33 -76.08 42.22 -33.71
C MET A 33 -76.43 43.28 -32.66
N MET A 34 -75.63 43.39 -31.59
CA MET A 34 -75.83 44.43 -30.56
C MET A 34 -75.60 45.83 -31.14
N GLY A 35 -74.59 45.99 -32.02
CA GLY A 35 -74.32 47.25 -32.71
C GLY A 35 -75.48 47.71 -33.59
N SER A 36 -76.05 46.81 -34.40
CA SER A 36 -77.20 47.11 -35.26
C SER A 36 -78.49 47.37 -34.47
N TYR A 37 -78.75 46.62 -33.40
CA TYR A 37 -79.86 46.86 -32.47
C TYR A 37 -79.79 48.25 -31.81
N LEU A 38 -78.63 48.62 -31.26
CA LEU A 38 -78.43 49.92 -30.61
C LEU A 38 -78.59 51.09 -31.60
N MET A 39 -78.14 50.93 -32.84
CA MET A 39 -78.31 51.94 -33.89
C MET A 39 -79.78 52.14 -34.28
N ALA A 40 -80.57 51.05 -34.36
CA ALA A 40 -82.01 51.12 -34.59
C ALA A 40 -82.75 51.80 -33.43
N CYS A 41 -82.42 51.47 -32.17
CA CYS A 41 -82.97 52.13 -30.99
C CYS A 41 -82.65 53.64 -30.97
N ARG A 42 -81.43 54.03 -31.33
CA ARG A 42 -81.02 55.43 -31.42
C ARG A 42 -81.79 56.19 -32.50
N GLN A 43 -82.04 55.58 -33.67
CA GLN A 43 -82.89 56.18 -34.71
C GLN A 43 -84.33 56.39 -34.23
N LYS A 44 -84.91 55.41 -33.51
CA LYS A 44 -86.26 55.52 -32.93
C LYS A 44 -86.36 56.59 -31.86
N GLN A 45 -85.40 56.67 -30.93
CA GLN A 45 -85.34 57.76 -29.95
C GLN A 45 -85.26 59.13 -30.63
N LYS A 46 -84.48 59.24 -31.71
CA LYS A 46 -84.39 60.50 -32.48
C LYS A 46 -85.72 60.89 -33.12
N LEU A 47 -86.46 59.93 -33.67
CA LEU A 47 -87.80 60.17 -34.23
C LEU A 47 -88.80 60.58 -33.15
N MET A 48 -88.78 59.90 -31.99
CA MET A 48 -89.65 60.20 -30.86
C MET A 48 -89.39 61.60 -30.29
N CYS A 49 -88.11 61.98 -30.15
CA CYS A 49 -87.74 63.35 -29.77
C CYS A 49 -88.18 64.38 -30.81
N GLN A 50 -88.06 64.09 -32.12
CA GLN A 50 -88.56 65.00 -33.16
C GLN A 50 -90.09 65.17 -33.10
N GLN A 51 -90.82 64.08 -32.84
CA GLN A 51 -92.27 64.11 -32.68
C GLN A 51 -92.69 64.88 -31.42
N LEU A 52 -91.99 64.68 -30.30
CA LEU A 52 -92.20 65.44 -29.06
C LEU A 52 -91.90 66.92 -29.24
N CYS A 53 -90.81 67.28 -29.92
CA CYS A 53 -90.51 68.68 -30.23
C CYS A 53 -91.58 69.31 -31.14
N MET A 54 -92.12 68.59 -32.13
CA MET A 54 -93.24 69.13 -32.94
C MET A 54 -94.52 69.29 -32.11
N LEU A 55 -94.79 68.40 -31.17
CA LEU A 55 -95.92 68.49 -30.25
C LEU A 55 -95.75 69.67 -29.28
N ASP A 56 -94.57 69.89 -28.73
CA ASP A 56 -94.28 71.06 -27.90
C ASP A 56 -94.44 72.36 -28.71
N SER A 57 -93.90 72.43 -29.93
CA SER A 57 -94.10 73.59 -30.82
C SER A 57 -95.57 73.82 -31.17
N LEU A 58 -96.36 72.76 -31.36
CA LEU A 58 -97.80 72.85 -31.60
C LEU A 58 -98.57 73.26 -30.34
N MET A 59 -98.15 72.80 -29.16
CA MET A 59 -98.77 73.18 -27.88
C MET A 59 -98.43 74.63 -27.49
N GLU A 60 -97.19 75.09 -27.72
CA GLU A 60 -96.81 76.50 -27.55
C GLU A 60 -97.58 77.39 -28.54
N PHE A 61 -97.72 76.96 -29.80
CA PHE A 61 -98.51 77.68 -30.80
C PHE A 61 -100.00 77.73 -30.45
N LEU A 62 -100.59 76.63 -29.99
CA LEU A 62 -102.00 76.56 -29.58
C LEU A 62 -102.27 77.28 -28.26
N GLY A 63 -101.30 77.30 -27.34
CA GLY A 63 -101.37 78.01 -26.06
C GLY A 63 -101.29 79.54 -26.18
N GLY A 64 -100.80 80.05 -27.32
CA GLY A 64 -100.75 81.49 -27.63
C GLY A 64 -102.02 82.09 -28.24
N LEU A 65 -103.02 81.28 -28.60
CA LEU A 65 -104.22 81.72 -29.33
C LEU A 65 -105.39 82.06 -28.39
N ASN A 66 -105.69 83.35 -28.20
CA ASN A 66 -106.77 83.81 -27.32
C ASN A 66 -108.15 83.98 -28.01
N SER A 67 -108.26 83.80 -29.33
CA SER A 67 -109.53 83.75 -30.04
C SER A 67 -109.44 83.03 -31.40
N LYS A 68 -110.56 82.44 -31.88
CA LYS A 68 -110.61 81.63 -33.12
C LYS A 68 -110.28 82.38 -34.41
N THR A 69 -110.15 83.71 -34.38
CA THR A 69 -109.85 84.55 -35.56
C THR A 69 -108.37 84.92 -35.72
N ASP A 70 -107.50 84.55 -34.76
CA ASP A 70 -106.06 84.87 -34.82
C ASP A 70 -105.23 83.83 -35.62
N PHE A 71 -105.84 82.71 -36.00
CA PHE A 71 -105.20 81.61 -36.77
C PHE A 71 -104.79 82.00 -38.22
N LEU A 72 -105.28 83.13 -38.73
CA LEU A 72 -105.10 83.54 -40.12
C LEU A 72 -104.18 84.74 -40.33
N ASN A 73 -103.55 85.31 -39.29
CA ASN A 73 -102.86 86.59 -39.46
C ASN A 73 -101.47 86.78 -38.83
N ASP A 74 -100.87 85.78 -38.18
CA ASP A 74 -99.51 85.97 -37.62
C ASP A 74 -98.40 85.45 -38.53
N GLN A 75 -97.59 86.41 -39.01
CA GLN A 75 -96.34 86.19 -39.72
C GLN A 75 -95.29 85.58 -38.79
N CYS A 76 -94.67 84.49 -39.25
CA CYS A 76 -93.63 83.76 -38.52
C CYS A 76 -92.38 84.64 -38.24
N PRO A 77 -91.79 84.63 -37.03
CA PRO A 77 -90.67 85.49 -36.68
C PRO A 77 -89.36 85.04 -37.34
N LYS A 78 -88.72 85.95 -38.09
CA LYS A 78 -87.39 85.76 -38.68
C LYS A 78 -86.30 85.93 -37.63
N ALA A 79 -85.93 84.86 -36.90
CA ALA A 79 -84.63 84.80 -36.25
C ALA A 79 -83.55 84.65 -37.32
N SER A 80 -82.51 85.49 -37.29
CA SER A 80 -81.50 85.55 -38.35
C SER A 80 -80.67 84.27 -38.45
N GLU A 81 -80.73 83.58 -39.59
CA GLU A 81 -80.02 82.31 -39.91
C GLU A 81 -78.49 82.32 -39.69
N GLY A 82 -77.88 83.49 -39.52
CA GLY A 82 -76.42 83.64 -39.37
C GLY A 82 -75.84 83.10 -38.06
N GLU A 83 -76.53 83.31 -36.92
CA GLU A 83 -75.93 83.04 -35.60
C GLU A 83 -75.97 81.54 -35.22
N ALA A 84 -77.05 80.84 -35.59
CA ALA A 84 -77.15 79.38 -35.41
C ALA A 84 -76.15 78.62 -36.29
N ARG A 85 -75.85 79.16 -37.48
CA ARG A 85 -74.89 78.56 -38.43
C ARG A 85 -73.45 78.66 -37.93
N GLU A 86 -73.07 79.78 -37.31
CA GLU A 86 -71.74 79.93 -36.71
C GLU A 86 -71.55 79.08 -35.45
N LYS A 87 -72.58 78.96 -34.59
CA LYS A 87 -72.55 78.04 -33.43
C LYS A 87 -72.40 76.58 -33.85
N TRP A 88 -73.10 76.15 -34.89
CA TRP A 88 -72.95 74.79 -35.44
C TRP A 88 -71.57 74.55 -36.06
N LYS A 89 -70.98 75.54 -36.75
CA LYS A 89 -69.61 75.44 -37.28
C LYS A 89 -68.55 75.34 -36.17
N ALA A 90 -68.73 76.06 -35.07
CA ALA A 90 -67.84 75.98 -33.91
C ALA A 90 -67.90 74.60 -33.25
N LEU A 91 -69.11 74.11 -32.99
CA LEU A 91 -69.33 72.77 -32.43
C LEU A 91 -68.81 71.66 -33.35
N LYS A 92 -68.95 71.83 -34.67
CA LYS A 92 -68.42 70.89 -35.66
C LYS A 92 -66.90 70.82 -35.62
N ARG A 93 -66.21 71.96 -35.49
CA ARG A 93 -64.74 72.00 -35.36
C ARG A 93 -64.25 71.41 -34.05
N GLU A 94 -64.96 71.66 -32.95
CA GLU A 94 -64.67 71.07 -31.64
C GLU A 94 -64.86 69.55 -31.67
N TYR A 95 -65.99 69.07 -32.21
CA TYR A 95 -66.25 67.65 -32.41
C TYR A 95 -65.21 66.98 -33.32
N GLU A 96 -64.80 67.63 -34.41
CA GLU A 96 -63.72 67.15 -35.29
C GLU A 96 -62.37 67.09 -34.58
N GLY A 97 -62.08 68.05 -33.69
CA GLY A 97 -60.88 68.06 -32.85
C GLY A 97 -60.89 66.93 -31.80
N ASP A 98 -62.00 66.79 -31.06
CA ASP A 98 -62.20 65.74 -30.08
C ASP A 98 -62.13 64.35 -30.71
N LEU A 99 -62.69 64.18 -31.93
CA LEU A 99 -62.57 62.95 -32.70
C LEU A 99 -61.10 62.61 -33.00
N ALA A 100 -60.32 63.59 -33.45
CA ALA A 100 -58.91 63.38 -33.75
C ALA A 100 -58.09 63.01 -32.49
N GLU A 101 -58.40 63.62 -31.34
CA GLU A 101 -57.77 63.26 -30.06
C GLU A 101 -58.13 61.83 -29.62
N VAL A 102 -59.41 61.46 -29.74
CA VAL A 102 -59.88 60.10 -29.42
C VAL A 102 -59.24 59.07 -30.37
N GLU A 103 -59.13 59.37 -31.67
CA GLU A 103 -58.46 58.50 -32.64
C GLU A 103 -56.97 58.30 -32.31
N GLN A 104 -56.25 59.35 -31.91
CA GLN A 104 -54.87 59.22 -31.44
C GLN A 104 -54.77 58.38 -30.15
N LEU A 105 -55.68 58.59 -29.20
CA LEU A 105 -55.72 57.80 -27.97
C LEU A 105 -55.95 56.32 -28.27
N ILE A 106 -56.90 56.00 -29.15
CA ILE A 106 -57.18 54.63 -29.62
C ILE A 106 -55.93 54.03 -30.26
N GLY A 107 -55.25 54.76 -31.15
CA GLY A 107 -53.99 54.31 -31.76
C GLY A 107 -52.91 53.99 -30.73
N SER A 108 -52.72 54.86 -29.73
CA SER A 108 -51.75 54.64 -28.65
C SER A 108 -52.10 53.45 -27.76
N LEU A 109 -53.40 53.23 -27.49
CA LEU A 109 -53.90 52.11 -26.70
C LEU A 109 -53.74 50.79 -27.47
N LEU A 110 -54.01 50.77 -28.77
CA LEU A 110 -53.79 49.60 -29.63
C LEU A 110 -52.31 49.21 -29.66
N GLN A 111 -51.42 50.18 -29.88
CA GLN A 111 -49.97 49.93 -29.86
C GLN A 111 -49.50 49.41 -28.50
N ARG A 112 -50.05 49.95 -27.39
CA ARG A 112 -49.73 49.47 -26.05
C ARG A 112 -50.29 48.08 -25.78
N SER A 113 -51.46 47.75 -26.35
CA SER A 113 -52.05 46.42 -26.28
C SER A 113 -51.19 45.40 -27.02
N GLU A 114 -50.71 45.72 -28.22
CA GLU A 114 -49.77 44.87 -28.98
C GLU A 114 -48.47 44.64 -28.19
N GLN A 115 -47.88 45.69 -27.63
CA GLN A 115 -46.67 45.54 -26.80
C GLN A 115 -46.90 44.67 -25.56
N LEU A 116 -48.08 44.75 -24.93
CA LEU A 116 -48.44 43.89 -23.81
C LEU A 116 -48.62 42.44 -24.25
N GLN A 117 -49.17 42.23 -25.45
CA GLN A 117 -49.32 40.89 -26.04
C GLN A 117 -47.95 40.28 -26.35
N ASP A 118 -47.04 41.02 -27.00
CA ASP A 118 -45.67 40.56 -27.27
C ASP A 118 -44.91 40.21 -25.98
N ARG A 119 -45.07 41.04 -24.94
CA ARG A 119 -44.48 40.79 -23.61
C ARG A 119 -45.08 39.55 -22.96
N ARG A 120 -46.38 39.33 -23.10
CA ARG A 120 -47.06 38.14 -22.61
C ARG A 120 -46.51 36.89 -23.31
N ASP A 121 -46.41 36.91 -24.64
CA ASP A 121 -45.94 35.76 -25.42
C ASP A 121 -44.47 35.43 -25.11
N THR A 122 -43.63 36.45 -24.94
CA THR A 122 -42.24 36.26 -24.50
C THR A 122 -42.16 35.68 -23.09
N LEU A 123 -42.95 36.17 -22.13
CA LEU A 123 -43.00 35.61 -20.79
C LEU A 123 -43.49 34.16 -20.78
N GLU A 124 -44.52 33.84 -21.57
CA GLU A 124 -45.05 32.47 -21.70
C GLU A 124 -44.01 31.51 -22.29
N THR A 125 -43.19 31.99 -23.22
CA THR A 125 -42.07 31.22 -23.79
C THR A 125 -40.96 31.00 -22.75
N LEU A 126 -40.59 32.03 -21.97
CA LEU A 126 -39.58 31.92 -20.92
C LEU A 126 -40.04 30.99 -19.78
N VAL A 127 -41.31 31.04 -19.39
CA VAL A 127 -41.88 30.13 -18.38
C VAL A 127 -41.80 28.68 -18.84
N ARG A 128 -42.14 28.40 -20.10
CA ARG A 128 -41.99 27.06 -20.69
C ARG A 128 -40.53 26.60 -20.67
N LEU A 129 -39.60 27.47 -21.05
CA LEU A 129 -38.17 27.14 -21.05
C LEU A 129 -37.61 26.89 -19.64
N LEU A 130 -38.01 27.69 -18.65
CA LEU A 130 -37.64 27.48 -17.25
C LEU A 130 -38.20 26.18 -16.68
N GLN A 131 -39.45 25.84 -17.04
CA GLN A 131 -40.08 24.60 -16.63
C GLN A 131 -39.33 23.39 -17.22
N GLN A 132 -38.97 23.43 -18.50
CA GLN A 132 -38.15 22.40 -19.14
C GLN A 132 -36.77 22.28 -18.45
N LYS A 133 -36.09 23.41 -18.19
CA LYS A 133 -34.78 23.39 -17.53
C LYS A 133 -34.84 22.83 -16.12
N LYS A 134 -35.90 23.12 -15.38
CA LYS A 134 -36.16 22.54 -14.05
C LYS A 134 -36.29 21.02 -14.13
N GLU A 135 -37.03 20.50 -15.10
CA GLU A 135 -37.22 19.06 -15.30
C GLU A 135 -35.91 18.37 -15.70
N GLU A 136 -35.14 18.97 -16.62
CA GLU A 136 -33.80 18.50 -16.99
C GLU A 136 -32.87 18.42 -15.77
N CYS A 137 -32.79 19.48 -14.96
CA CYS A 137 -31.98 19.49 -13.74
C CYS A 137 -32.41 18.41 -12.74
N GLN A 138 -33.72 18.20 -12.57
CA GLN A 138 -34.24 17.15 -11.69
C GLN A 138 -33.90 15.75 -12.21
N ALA A 139 -33.97 15.52 -13.52
CA ALA A 139 -33.58 14.24 -14.13
C ALA A 139 -32.09 13.97 -13.92
N VAL A 140 -31.22 14.95 -14.17
CA VAL A 140 -29.77 14.85 -13.94
C VAL A 140 -29.46 14.57 -12.46
N ALA A 141 -30.14 15.24 -11.53
CA ALA A 141 -29.96 15.00 -10.10
C ALA A 141 -30.34 13.57 -9.69
N ARG A 142 -31.45 13.02 -10.23
CA ARG A 142 -31.87 11.62 -10.00
C ARG A 142 -30.85 10.62 -10.53
N ILE A 143 -30.34 10.84 -11.75
CA ILE A 143 -29.32 9.97 -12.36
C ILE A 143 -28.03 10.02 -11.51
N ARG A 144 -27.58 11.22 -11.12
CA ARG A 144 -26.38 11.39 -10.29
C ARG A 144 -26.54 10.69 -8.93
N LYS A 145 -27.70 10.80 -8.28
CA LYS A 145 -27.98 10.11 -7.01
C LYS A 145 -27.90 8.58 -7.16
N LYS A 146 -28.55 8.01 -8.19
CA LYS A 146 -28.48 6.56 -8.47
C LYS A 146 -27.05 6.10 -8.75
N ARG A 147 -26.31 6.85 -9.58
CA ARG A 147 -24.91 6.53 -9.91
C ARG A 147 -24.02 6.56 -8.68
N ASN A 148 -24.16 7.56 -7.82
CA ASN A 148 -23.41 7.65 -6.57
C ASN A 148 -23.76 6.50 -5.61
N GLN A 149 -25.04 6.11 -5.53
CA GLN A 149 -25.46 4.98 -4.70
C GLN A 149 -24.86 3.66 -5.20
N MET A 150 -24.91 3.40 -6.51
CA MET A 150 -24.28 2.20 -7.09
C MET A 150 -22.76 2.19 -6.91
N ALA A 151 -22.10 3.34 -7.09
CA ALA A 151 -20.66 3.47 -6.85
C ALA A 151 -20.30 3.20 -5.38
N MET A 152 -21.10 3.71 -4.44
CA MET A 152 -20.89 3.46 -3.00
C MET A 152 -21.06 1.98 -2.66
N THR A 153 -22.11 1.32 -3.14
CA THR A 153 -22.32 -0.13 -2.92
C THR A 153 -21.19 -0.96 -3.56
N GLN A 154 -20.69 -0.56 -4.72
CA GLN A 154 -19.58 -1.27 -5.37
C GLN A 154 -18.27 -1.12 -4.58
N VAL A 155 -18.00 0.07 -4.04
CA VAL A 155 -16.82 0.32 -3.21
C VAL A 155 -16.92 -0.45 -1.89
N SER A 156 -18.09 -0.52 -1.25
CA SER A 156 -18.26 -1.30 -0.02
C SER A 156 -18.03 -2.79 -0.26
N LEU A 157 -18.61 -3.37 -1.32
CA LEU A 157 -18.39 -4.78 -1.67
C LEU A 157 -16.91 -5.09 -1.92
N ARG A 158 -16.23 -4.26 -2.72
CA ARG A 158 -14.78 -4.43 -2.97
C ARG A 158 -13.94 -4.34 -1.70
N ARG A 159 -14.32 -3.46 -0.77
CA ARG A 159 -13.64 -3.31 0.51
C ARG A 159 -13.84 -4.56 1.36
N ASP A 160 -15.06 -5.10 1.41
CA ASP A 160 -15.38 -6.29 2.19
C ASP A 160 -14.64 -7.53 1.65
N ASP A 161 -14.61 -7.71 0.33
CA ASP A 161 -13.84 -8.79 -0.32
C ASP A 161 -12.33 -8.69 0.02
N SER A 162 -11.77 -7.47 -0.07
CA SER A 162 -10.36 -7.22 0.25
C SER A 162 -10.05 -7.47 1.73
N LEU A 163 -10.95 -7.05 2.63
CA LEU A 163 -10.82 -7.29 4.06
C LEU A 163 -10.85 -8.80 4.36
N GLN A 164 -11.78 -9.53 3.76
CA GLN A 164 -11.90 -10.98 3.93
C GLN A 164 -10.65 -11.72 3.41
N ALA A 165 -10.13 -11.31 2.24
CA ALA A 165 -8.89 -11.87 1.69
C ALA A 165 -7.69 -11.62 2.62
N SER A 166 -7.56 -10.39 3.15
CA SER A 166 -6.50 -10.05 4.10
C SER A 166 -6.61 -10.85 5.40
N GLN A 167 -7.82 -11.00 5.96
CA GLN A 167 -8.06 -11.82 7.15
C GLN A 167 -7.77 -13.31 6.92
N HIS A 168 -8.04 -13.84 5.72
CA HIS A 168 -7.67 -15.20 5.37
C HIS A 168 -6.15 -15.37 5.28
N ALA A 169 -5.45 -14.42 4.66
CA ALA A 169 -3.98 -14.42 4.59
C ALA A 169 -3.35 -14.37 5.99
N LEU A 170 -3.83 -13.47 6.86
CA LEU A 170 -3.38 -13.37 8.25
C LEU A 170 -3.55 -14.69 9.01
N ARG A 171 -4.76 -15.29 8.95
CA ARG A 171 -5.03 -16.59 9.59
C ARG A 171 -4.15 -17.72 9.05
N SER A 172 -3.76 -17.67 7.78
CA SER A 172 -2.82 -18.62 7.19
C SER A 172 -1.41 -18.44 7.73
N CYS A 173 -0.93 -17.19 7.77
CA CYS A 173 0.38 -16.85 8.34
C CYS A 173 0.47 -17.21 9.83
N GLU A 174 -0.57 -16.95 10.62
CA GLU A 174 -0.64 -17.34 12.03
C GLU A 174 -0.47 -18.85 12.22
N ARG A 175 -1.14 -19.66 11.39
CA ARG A 175 -0.97 -21.12 11.42
C ARG A 175 0.47 -21.52 11.11
N GLN A 176 1.06 -20.96 10.06
CA GLN A 176 2.46 -21.25 9.70
C GLN A 176 3.43 -20.86 10.83
N LEU A 177 3.22 -19.70 11.46
CA LEU A 177 4.02 -19.28 12.60
C LEU A 177 3.89 -20.23 13.79
N THR A 178 2.67 -20.69 14.10
CA THR A 178 2.49 -21.68 15.18
C THR A 178 3.18 -23.01 14.87
N GLN A 179 3.14 -23.48 13.62
CA GLN A 179 3.83 -24.70 13.20
C GLN A 179 5.35 -24.56 13.30
N LEU A 180 5.92 -23.45 12.83
CA LEU A 180 7.36 -23.19 12.92
C LEU A 180 7.83 -23.09 14.38
N ARG A 181 7.03 -22.46 15.25
CA ARG A 181 7.33 -22.41 16.69
C ARG A 181 7.37 -23.81 17.31
N GLN A 182 6.37 -24.65 17.02
CA GLN A 182 6.36 -26.04 17.49
C GLN A 182 7.57 -26.84 17.01
N GLN A 183 7.97 -26.67 15.75
CA GLN A 183 9.16 -27.33 15.21
C GLN A 183 10.45 -26.82 15.89
N SER A 184 10.55 -25.52 16.13
CA SER A 184 11.67 -24.92 16.86
C SER A 184 11.75 -25.46 18.29
N ASP A 185 10.64 -25.51 19.01
CA ASP A 185 10.59 -26.02 20.38
C ASP A 185 10.94 -27.50 20.44
N ALA A 186 10.48 -28.30 19.46
CA ALA A 186 10.85 -29.70 19.34
C ALA A 186 12.36 -29.88 19.11
N LEU A 187 12.96 -29.12 18.18
CA LEU A 187 14.41 -29.17 17.95
C LEU A 187 15.21 -28.71 19.18
N GLN A 188 14.74 -27.67 19.87
CA GLN A 188 15.36 -27.19 21.09
C GLN A 188 15.36 -28.27 22.17
N SER A 189 14.24 -28.98 22.36
CA SER A 189 14.14 -30.08 23.32
C SER A 189 15.15 -31.21 23.04
N VAL A 190 15.37 -31.53 21.76
CA VAL A 190 16.35 -32.54 21.32
C VAL A 190 17.78 -32.06 21.60
N LEU A 191 18.07 -30.78 21.34
CA LEU A 191 19.36 -30.18 21.65
C LEU A 191 19.63 -30.17 23.15
N ASP A 192 18.64 -29.82 23.97
CA ASP A 192 18.77 -29.82 25.43
C ASP A 192 19.03 -31.23 25.96
N GLN A 193 18.34 -32.25 25.43
CA GLN A 193 18.58 -33.65 25.78
C GLN A 193 20.00 -34.10 25.43
N ARG A 194 20.49 -33.76 24.22
CA ARG A 194 21.87 -34.09 23.79
C ARG A 194 22.91 -33.37 24.63
N THR A 195 22.66 -32.11 24.97
CA THR A 195 23.51 -31.28 25.83
C THR A 195 23.63 -31.91 27.21
N ARG A 196 22.51 -32.32 27.81
CA ARG A 196 22.50 -33.04 29.10
C ARG A 196 23.27 -34.35 29.04
N LEU A 197 23.06 -35.17 28.00
CA LEU A 197 23.79 -36.42 27.82
C LEU A 197 25.30 -36.17 27.70
N ARG A 198 25.70 -35.19 26.88
CA ARG A 198 27.10 -34.78 26.74
C ARG A 198 27.69 -34.38 28.09
N ASP A 199 26.98 -33.58 28.87
CA ASP A 199 27.47 -33.08 30.16
C ASP A 199 27.59 -34.20 31.19
N GLN A 200 26.66 -35.16 31.20
CA GLN A 200 26.74 -36.38 32.00
C GLN A 200 27.95 -37.23 31.60
N LEU A 201 28.14 -37.48 30.30
CA LEU A 201 29.30 -38.22 29.80
C LEU A 201 30.61 -37.51 30.13
N TRP A 202 30.65 -36.18 30.00
CA TRP A 202 31.81 -35.38 30.33
C TRP A 202 32.14 -35.45 31.82
N SER A 203 31.13 -35.39 32.69
CA SER A 203 31.31 -35.60 34.14
C SER A 203 31.92 -36.97 34.44
N CYS A 204 31.42 -38.04 33.79
CA CYS A 204 32.01 -39.37 33.92
C CYS A 204 33.48 -39.36 33.48
N VAL A 205 33.79 -38.78 32.32
CA VAL A 205 35.17 -38.69 31.80
C VAL A 205 36.07 -37.93 32.79
N GLN A 206 35.62 -36.84 33.39
CA GLN A 206 36.40 -36.08 34.38
C GLN A 206 36.72 -36.92 35.63
N VAL A 207 35.74 -37.67 36.15
CA VAL A 207 35.96 -38.60 37.28
C VAL A 207 37.01 -39.66 36.92
N TRP A 208 36.91 -40.26 35.73
CA TRP A 208 37.88 -41.25 35.27
C TRP A 208 39.28 -40.67 35.03
N GLN A 209 39.39 -39.43 34.55
CA GLN A 209 40.68 -38.75 34.39
C GLN A 209 41.34 -38.44 35.74
N GLY A 210 40.57 -38.17 36.79
CA GLY A 210 41.09 -37.97 38.15
C GLY A 210 41.68 -39.24 38.77
N LEU A 211 41.28 -40.41 38.28
CA LEU A 211 41.70 -41.73 38.78
C LEU A 211 42.74 -42.42 37.87
N GLY A 212 42.89 -41.96 36.63
CA GLY A 212 43.58 -42.69 35.58
C GLY A 212 44.94 -42.14 35.14
N GLN A 213 45.65 -42.93 34.34
CA GLN A 213 46.90 -42.59 33.64
C GLN A 213 46.67 -41.88 32.30
N TYR A 214 45.47 -41.38 32.04
CA TYR A 214 45.13 -40.77 30.75
C TYR A 214 44.23 -39.55 30.94
N ARG A 215 44.40 -38.56 30.06
CA ARG A 215 43.63 -37.32 30.03
C ARG A 215 43.18 -37.04 28.61
N VAL A 216 41.87 -36.96 28.40
CA VAL A 216 41.31 -36.50 27.12
C VAL A 216 41.45 -34.99 27.08
N GLN A 217 42.22 -34.48 26.13
CA GLN A 217 42.50 -33.04 25.97
C GLN A 217 41.50 -32.38 25.03
N ARG A 218 41.15 -33.04 23.92
CA ARG A 218 40.28 -32.50 22.88
C ARG A 218 39.42 -33.62 22.31
N VAL A 219 38.16 -33.30 22.07
CA VAL A 219 37.21 -34.17 21.37
C VAL A 219 36.56 -33.36 20.26
N SER A 220 36.57 -33.90 19.04
CA SER A 220 35.85 -33.38 17.88
C SER A 220 34.92 -34.46 17.32
N ALA A 221 34.25 -34.17 16.21
CA ALA A 221 33.35 -35.13 15.56
C ALA A 221 34.07 -36.41 15.06
N SER A 222 35.35 -36.31 14.71
CA SER A 222 36.13 -37.42 14.15
C SER A 222 37.50 -37.62 14.78
N GLU A 223 37.89 -36.79 15.75
CA GLU A 223 39.22 -36.80 16.34
C GLU A 223 39.14 -36.69 17.86
N ILE A 224 39.95 -37.50 18.55
CA ILE A 224 40.15 -37.44 19.99
C ILE A 224 41.64 -37.31 20.27
N CYS A 225 42.04 -36.27 21.00
CA CYS A 225 43.39 -36.14 21.52
C CYS A 225 43.44 -36.64 22.97
N VAL A 226 44.31 -37.61 23.22
CA VAL A 226 44.50 -38.24 24.53
C VAL A 226 45.95 -38.07 24.95
N GLU A 227 46.16 -37.64 26.18
CA GLU A 227 47.46 -37.59 26.84
C GLU A 227 47.58 -38.79 27.77
N LEU A 228 48.61 -39.63 27.59
CA LEU A 228 48.94 -40.74 28.50
C LEU A 228 50.06 -40.31 29.44
N ARG A 229 49.90 -40.59 30.73
CA ARG A 229 50.81 -40.24 31.81
C ARG A 229 51.33 -41.51 32.47
N PRO A 230 52.59 -41.91 32.23
CA PRO A 230 53.15 -43.07 32.90
C PRO A 230 53.27 -42.82 34.41
N GLN A 231 52.82 -43.78 35.23
CA GLN A 231 52.99 -43.70 36.70
C GLN A 231 54.43 -44.00 37.12
N GLY A 232 54.94 -43.23 38.09
CA GLY A 232 56.15 -43.58 38.84
C GLY A 232 57.49 -43.40 38.13
N ARG A 233 57.54 -42.75 36.95
CA ARG A 233 58.79 -42.46 36.22
C ARG A 233 58.82 -40.99 35.83
N GLN A 234 60.02 -40.39 35.77
CA GLN A 234 60.27 -39.04 35.25
C GLN A 234 60.16 -39.01 33.72
N LEU A 235 59.04 -39.51 33.19
CA LEU A 235 58.76 -39.51 31.76
C LEU A 235 57.74 -38.43 31.46
N GLU A 236 57.98 -37.70 30.39
CA GLU A 236 57.01 -36.73 29.89
C GLU A 236 55.72 -37.42 29.41
N PRO A 237 54.56 -36.76 29.51
CA PRO A 237 53.29 -37.29 29.01
C PRO A 237 53.32 -37.52 27.50
N LEU A 238 52.77 -38.65 27.06
CA LEU A 238 52.65 -39.01 25.65
C LEU A 238 51.35 -38.46 25.06
N GLN A 239 51.43 -37.69 23.98
CA GLN A 239 50.24 -37.18 23.30
C GLN A 239 49.87 -38.07 22.12
N LEU A 240 48.61 -38.49 22.07
CA LEU A 240 48.05 -39.36 21.07
C LEU A 240 46.87 -38.68 20.37
N ARG A 241 46.78 -38.88 19.07
CA ARG A 241 45.64 -38.48 18.24
C ARG A 241 44.95 -39.73 17.72
N VAL A 242 43.67 -39.86 18.02
CA VAL A 242 42.79 -40.93 17.53
C VAL A 242 41.84 -40.33 16.52
N THR A 243 41.95 -40.71 15.25
CA THR A 243 41.06 -40.26 14.19
C THR A 243 40.13 -41.39 13.77
N SER A 244 38.82 -41.21 13.85
CA SER A 244 37.85 -42.20 13.41
C SER A 244 37.79 -42.27 11.89
N LYS A 245 37.79 -43.49 11.34
CA LYS A 245 37.66 -43.80 9.91
C LYS A 245 36.49 -44.76 9.71
N PRO A 246 35.51 -44.43 8.85
CA PRO A 246 34.43 -45.37 8.51
C PRO A 246 35.00 -46.64 7.85
N PRO A 247 34.35 -47.82 8.01
CA PRO A 247 33.12 -48.05 8.76
C PRO A 247 33.33 -48.23 10.28
N ARG A 248 34.46 -48.75 10.76
CA ARG A 248 34.77 -48.97 12.20
C ARG A 248 36.28 -49.04 12.50
N HIS A 249 37.08 -48.24 11.81
CA HIS A 249 38.51 -48.18 12.07
C HIS A 249 38.87 -46.87 12.77
N CYS A 250 40.00 -46.88 13.45
CA CYS A 250 40.62 -45.68 13.97
C CYS A 250 42.08 -45.66 13.56
N HIS A 251 42.58 -44.45 13.38
CA HIS A 251 43.98 -44.18 13.16
C HIS A 251 44.54 -43.66 14.47
N LEU A 252 45.43 -44.43 15.09
CA LEU A 252 46.14 -43.99 16.28
C LEU A 252 47.49 -43.44 15.83
N GLN A 253 47.72 -42.16 16.11
CA GLN A 253 48.96 -41.46 15.81
C GLN A 253 49.59 -41.01 17.12
N VAL A 254 50.85 -41.40 17.34
CA VAL A 254 51.66 -40.82 18.40
C VAL A 254 52.15 -39.46 17.93
N LEU A 255 51.68 -38.38 18.55
CA LEU A 255 52.11 -37.04 18.17
C LEU A 255 53.55 -36.85 18.67
N GLN A 256 54.46 -36.59 17.73
CA GLN A 256 55.87 -36.38 18.05
C GLN A 256 56.01 -35.09 18.86
N GLY A 257 56.10 -35.26 20.18
CA GLY A 257 56.41 -34.20 21.14
C GLY A 257 57.78 -34.43 21.77
N ASN A 258 57.96 -33.92 22.98
CA ASN A 258 59.23 -34.08 23.69
C ASN A 258 59.48 -35.52 24.18
N ALA A 259 58.44 -36.38 24.16
CA ALA A 259 58.44 -37.75 24.66
C ALA A 259 59.43 -38.71 23.95
N GLY A 260 59.89 -38.41 22.73
CA GLY A 260 60.93 -39.17 22.05
C GLY A 260 60.52 -40.59 21.58
N MET A 261 59.21 -40.86 21.50
CA MET A 261 58.67 -42.10 20.92
C MET A 261 58.56 -41.98 19.40
N LEU A 262 58.64 -43.11 18.69
CA LEU A 262 58.42 -43.14 17.24
C LEU A 262 56.99 -42.71 16.91
N GLU A 263 56.85 -41.81 15.93
CA GLU A 263 55.56 -41.50 15.33
C GLU A 263 55.10 -42.70 14.51
N GLU A 264 54.37 -43.59 15.17
CA GLU A 264 53.72 -44.72 14.55
C GLU A 264 52.28 -44.35 14.24
N THR A 265 51.86 -44.64 13.01
CA THR A 265 50.48 -44.52 12.61
C THR A 265 49.93 -45.86 12.19
N ILE A 266 49.07 -46.41 13.04
CA ILE A 266 48.55 -47.76 12.88
C ILE A 266 47.04 -47.68 12.76
N ASN A 267 46.49 -48.44 11.82
CA ASN A 267 45.05 -48.60 11.67
C ASN A 267 44.59 -49.72 12.61
N TRP A 268 43.66 -49.39 13.51
CA TRP A 268 43.10 -50.33 14.48
C TRP A 268 41.59 -50.43 14.32
N PRO A 269 40.98 -51.59 14.58
CA PRO A 269 39.54 -51.67 14.80
C PRO A 269 39.14 -50.79 15.99
N MET A 270 38.02 -50.06 15.89
CA MET A 270 37.57 -49.17 16.96
C MET A 270 37.31 -49.94 18.27
N GLU A 271 36.86 -51.20 18.18
CA GLU A 271 36.63 -52.08 19.33
C GLU A 271 37.91 -52.41 20.11
N GLN A 272 39.08 -52.27 19.48
CA GLN A 272 40.39 -52.57 20.08
C GLN A 272 41.15 -51.33 20.52
N LEU A 273 40.54 -50.14 20.48
CA LEU A 273 41.21 -48.89 20.82
C LEU A 273 41.82 -48.92 22.23
N SER A 274 41.12 -49.51 23.20
CA SER A 274 41.64 -49.65 24.57
C SER A 274 42.92 -50.50 24.62
N ALA A 275 42.94 -51.63 23.92
CA ALA A 275 44.12 -52.49 23.83
C ALA A 275 45.28 -51.80 23.09
N ALA A 276 44.98 -51.06 22.01
CA ALA A 276 45.97 -50.29 21.27
C ALA A 276 46.61 -49.20 22.14
N LEU A 277 45.81 -48.45 22.90
CA LEU A 277 46.30 -47.44 23.84
C LEU A 277 47.20 -48.06 24.93
N LEU A 278 46.81 -49.23 25.46
CA LEU A 278 47.63 -49.95 26.43
C LEU A 278 48.94 -50.46 25.82
N ALA A 279 48.93 -50.98 24.60
CA ALA A 279 50.13 -51.44 23.90
C ALA A 279 51.13 -50.30 23.67
N VAL A 280 50.64 -49.13 23.23
CA VAL A 280 51.46 -47.92 23.10
C VAL A 280 52.03 -47.50 24.46
N MET A 281 51.22 -47.50 25.51
CA MET A 281 51.67 -47.16 26.86
C MET A 281 52.73 -48.14 27.38
N GLN A 282 52.57 -49.44 27.16
CA GLN A 282 53.53 -50.46 27.57
C GLN A 282 54.86 -50.34 26.80
N SER A 283 54.80 -50.07 25.49
CA SER A 283 55.99 -49.81 24.67
C SER A 283 56.73 -48.55 25.12
N TYR A 284 56.00 -47.49 25.48
CA TYR A 284 56.60 -46.27 26.01
C TYR A 284 57.28 -46.52 27.37
N ILE A 285 56.63 -47.27 28.26
CA ILE A 285 57.18 -47.61 29.58
C ILE A 285 58.37 -48.56 29.45
N SER A 286 58.39 -49.52 28.53
CA SER A 286 59.52 -50.45 28.38
C SER A 286 60.82 -49.73 27.99
N GLN A 287 60.70 -48.65 27.21
CA GLN A 287 61.82 -47.76 26.82
C GLN A 287 62.13 -46.69 27.87
N GLY A 288 61.42 -46.71 29.01
CA GLY A 288 61.38 -45.60 29.95
C GLY A 288 62.73 -45.12 30.50
N PRO A 289 63.68 -45.99 30.92
CA PRO A 289 64.95 -45.51 31.49
C PRO A 289 65.78 -44.72 30.46
N MET A 290 65.85 -45.21 29.22
CA MET A 290 66.53 -44.51 28.11
C MET A 290 65.84 -43.18 27.80
N LEU A 291 64.52 -43.20 27.63
CA LEU A 291 63.77 -41.98 27.28
C LEU A 291 63.82 -40.95 28.40
N ALA A 292 63.81 -41.35 29.67
CA ALA A 292 63.96 -40.45 30.79
C ALA A 292 65.34 -39.77 30.81
N GLU A 293 66.42 -40.52 30.52
CA GLU A 293 67.75 -39.94 30.39
C GLU A 293 67.82 -38.94 29.23
N ILE A 294 67.31 -39.31 28.05
CA ILE A 294 67.26 -38.41 26.89
C ILE A 294 66.45 -37.15 27.19
N GLN A 295 65.27 -37.29 27.81
CA GLN A 295 64.41 -36.16 28.17
C GLN A 295 65.10 -35.23 29.17
N ALA A 296 65.81 -35.76 30.16
CA ALA A 296 66.59 -34.95 31.10
C ALA A 296 67.71 -34.17 30.38
N LEU A 297 68.44 -34.81 29.47
CA LEU A 297 69.55 -34.20 28.73
C LEU A 297 69.13 -33.06 27.82
N ARG A 298 67.89 -33.04 27.32
CA ARG A 298 67.36 -31.96 26.46
C ARG A 298 67.37 -30.59 27.13
N SER A 299 67.33 -30.55 28.46
CA SER A 299 67.41 -29.30 29.22
C SER A 299 68.82 -28.69 29.23
N SER A 300 69.85 -29.52 29.05
CA SER A 300 71.25 -29.17 29.27
C SER A 300 72.07 -29.18 27.97
N PHE A 301 71.64 -29.94 26.97
CA PHE A 301 72.36 -30.13 25.71
C PHE A 301 71.45 -29.92 24.51
N ALA A 302 72.00 -29.36 23.43
CA ALA A 302 71.31 -29.24 22.15
C ALA A 302 71.31 -30.61 21.43
N ILE A 303 70.33 -31.43 21.77
CA ILE A 303 70.20 -32.81 21.26
C ILE A 303 68.90 -33.03 20.47
N ASP A 304 68.99 -33.89 19.46
CA ASP A 304 67.86 -34.40 18.67
C ASP A 304 67.86 -35.92 18.72
N TRP A 305 66.75 -36.53 19.13
CA TRP A 305 66.59 -37.98 19.21
C TRP A 305 65.77 -38.48 18.04
N ARG A 306 66.31 -39.47 17.32
CA ARG A 306 65.69 -40.10 16.14
C ARG A 306 65.31 -41.55 16.47
N PRO A 307 64.06 -41.80 16.91
CA PRO A 307 63.67 -43.11 17.44
C PRO A 307 63.80 -44.24 16.40
N ALA A 308 63.43 -43.98 15.15
CA ALA A 308 63.49 -44.96 14.06
C ALA A 308 64.92 -45.47 13.77
N GLN A 309 65.93 -44.63 14.04
CA GLN A 309 67.34 -44.94 13.81
C GLN A 309 68.07 -45.30 15.10
N ARG A 310 67.39 -45.21 16.25
CA ARG A 310 67.98 -45.27 17.59
C ARG A 310 69.21 -44.37 17.73
N LEU A 311 69.13 -43.16 17.17
CA LEU A 311 70.26 -42.24 17.02
C LEU A 311 70.01 -40.95 17.79
N LEU A 312 70.94 -40.59 18.68
CA LEU A 312 70.98 -39.30 19.35
C LEU A 312 72.01 -38.40 18.67
N VAL A 313 71.54 -37.27 18.17
CA VAL A 313 72.37 -36.25 17.52
C VAL A 313 72.63 -35.14 18.53
N PHE A 314 73.89 -34.87 18.81
CA PHE A 314 74.32 -33.80 19.71
C PHE A 314 75.01 -32.69 18.94
N LEU A 315 74.44 -31.50 18.98
CA LEU A 315 75.04 -30.30 18.43
C LEU A 315 75.90 -29.61 19.50
N LYS A 316 77.21 -29.83 19.44
CA LYS A 316 78.13 -29.21 20.40
C LYS A 316 78.38 -27.74 20.09
N THR A 317 78.62 -27.43 18.82
CA THR A 317 78.78 -26.07 18.28
C THR A 317 78.15 -25.99 16.90
N ALA A 318 78.04 -24.79 16.32
CA ALA A 318 77.46 -24.62 14.98
C ALA A 318 78.16 -25.43 13.87
N SER A 319 79.44 -25.78 14.07
CA SER A 319 80.24 -26.54 13.10
C SER A 319 80.48 -27.99 13.53
N VAL A 320 80.06 -28.42 14.73
CA VAL A 320 80.38 -29.74 15.29
C VAL A 320 79.12 -30.49 15.69
N VAL A 321 78.90 -31.66 15.07
CA VAL A 321 77.77 -32.55 15.33
C VAL A 321 78.27 -33.96 15.67
N CYS A 322 77.84 -34.49 16.82
CA CYS A 322 78.14 -35.84 17.26
C CYS A 322 76.90 -36.73 17.06
N HIS A 323 77.13 -37.98 16.66
CA HIS A 323 76.09 -38.98 16.41
C HIS A 323 76.35 -40.18 17.33
N LEU A 324 75.42 -40.43 18.26
CA LEU A 324 75.48 -41.51 19.23
C LEU A 324 74.39 -42.53 18.90
N VAL A 325 74.78 -43.79 18.68
CA VAL A 325 73.86 -44.90 18.46
C VAL A 325 73.56 -45.56 19.80
N VAL A 326 72.29 -45.86 20.03
CA VAL A 326 71.81 -46.49 21.25
C VAL A 326 71.30 -47.90 20.93
N GLU A 327 71.95 -48.92 21.47
CA GLU A 327 71.59 -50.31 21.22
C GLU A 327 70.26 -50.72 21.88
N GLU A 328 69.68 -51.81 21.40
CA GLU A 328 68.50 -52.43 22.02
C GLU A 328 68.76 -52.85 23.47
N GLY A 329 67.80 -52.59 24.34
CA GLY A 329 67.92 -52.90 25.77
C GLY A 329 68.74 -51.89 26.60
N TYR A 330 69.29 -50.81 26.02
CA TYR A 330 69.91 -49.73 26.79
C TYR A 330 68.90 -49.09 27.77
N PRO A 331 69.29 -48.77 29.02
CA PRO A 331 70.63 -48.86 29.61
C PRO A 331 70.95 -50.20 30.30
N SER A 332 70.04 -51.17 30.28
CA SER A 332 70.18 -52.41 31.09
C SER A 332 71.02 -53.50 30.42
N GLN A 333 70.88 -53.66 29.10
CA GLN A 333 71.57 -54.70 28.33
C GLN A 333 72.29 -54.17 27.09
N GLY A 334 71.87 -53.01 26.57
CA GLY A 334 72.51 -52.34 25.44
C GLY A 334 73.43 -51.21 25.89
N THR A 335 74.29 -50.75 24.98
CA THR A 335 75.22 -49.65 25.22
C THR A 335 74.93 -48.44 24.33
N ALA A 336 75.40 -47.26 24.76
CA ALA A 336 75.47 -46.08 23.92
C ALA A 336 76.88 -45.97 23.34
N THR A 337 76.99 -45.79 22.03
CA THR A 337 78.29 -45.72 21.33
C THR A 337 78.36 -44.53 20.39
N LEU A 338 79.54 -43.92 20.31
CA LEU A 338 79.80 -42.84 19.37
C LEU A 338 79.96 -43.43 17.96
N GLN A 339 79.06 -43.06 17.06
CA GLN A 339 79.06 -43.53 15.67
C GLN A 339 79.87 -42.60 14.75
N ALA A 340 79.72 -41.29 14.91
CA ALA A 340 80.41 -40.32 14.07
C ALA A 340 80.49 -38.95 14.74
N VAL A 341 81.59 -38.23 14.49
CA VAL A 341 81.72 -36.80 14.83
C VAL A 341 82.00 -36.05 13.54
N ARG A 342 81.20 -35.03 13.24
CA ARG A 342 81.35 -34.19 12.05
C ARG A 342 81.78 -32.80 12.44
N LYS A 343 82.88 -32.32 11.87
CA LYS A 343 83.36 -30.95 12.00
C LYS A 343 83.42 -30.30 10.62
N ASP A 344 82.72 -29.17 10.45
CA ASP A 344 82.59 -28.47 9.16
C ASP A 344 82.11 -29.39 8.03
N GLY A 345 81.22 -30.34 8.37
CA GLY A 345 80.66 -31.33 7.44
C GLY A 345 81.57 -32.52 7.11
N ARG A 346 82.77 -32.62 7.71
CA ARG A 346 83.71 -33.74 7.50
C ARG A 346 83.73 -34.66 8.72
N ASP A 347 83.76 -35.98 8.49
CA ASP A 347 83.86 -36.97 9.56
C ASP A 347 85.28 -36.93 10.18
N LEU A 348 85.34 -36.83 11.51
CA LEU A 348 86.56 -36.91 12.31
C LEU A 348 86.84 -38.37 12.69
N ASN A 349 88.11 -38.67 12.92
CA ASN A 349 88.50 -39.98 13.45
C ASN A 349 88.07 -40.11 14.90
N ILE A 350 87.13 -41.03 15.17
CA ILE A 350 86.55 -41.27 16.48
C ILE A 350 87.33 -42.30 17.32
N ALA A 351 88.34 -42.98 16.75
CA ALA A 351 89.06 -44.07 17.44
C ALA A 351 89.78 -43.62 18.72
N THR A 352 90.12 -42.32 18.82
CA THR A 352 90.79 -41.72 19.99
C THR A 352 89.82 -41.18 21.03
N LEU A 353 88.51 -41.17 20.74
CA LEU A 353 87.48 -40.64 21.62
C LEU A 353 86.85 -41.78 22.42
N GLN A 354 87.29 -41.94 23.66
CA GLN A 354 86.74 -42.91 24.59
C GLN A 354 86.49 -42.23 25.96
N PRO A 355 85.27 -42.28 26.49
CA PRO A 355 84.98 -41.78 27.82
C PRO A 355 85.61 -42.69 28.89
N PRO A 356 85.70 -42.23 30.15
CA PRO A 356 86.38 -42.96 31.23
C PRO A 356 85.72 -44.31 31.60
N SER A 357 84.41 -44.43 31.36
CA SER A 357 83.62 -45.63 31.67
C SER A 357 83.73 -46.68 30.56
N GLN A 358 83.73 -47.97 30.92
CA GLN A 358 83.71 -49.07 29.95
C GLN A 358 82.37 -49.21 29.24
N GLN A 359 81.28 -48.77 29.88
CA GLN A 359 79.92 -48.75 29.33
C GLN A 359 79.30 -47.38 29.62
N PRO A 360 79.74 -46.35 28.90
CA PRO A 360 79.31 -44.98 29.14
C PRO A 360 77.82 -44.80 28.91
N SER A 361 77.15 -44.08 29.83
CA SER A 361 75.78 -43.64 29.62
C SER A 361 75.72 -42.51 28.58
N LEU A 362 74.53 -42.18 28.07
CA LEU A 362 74.35 -41.03 27.18
C LEU A 362 74.77 -39.73 27.87
N THR A 363 74.47 -39.59 29.15
CA THR A 363 74.91 -38.47 29.98
C THR A 363 76.43 -38.37 30.01
N GLU A 364 77.13 -39.47 30.33
CA GLU A 364 78.59 -39.50 30.39
C GLU A 364 79.24 -39.21 29.03
N TRP A 365 78.65 -39.70 27.94
CA TRP A 365 79.08 -39.37 26.59
C TRP A 365 78.97 -37.87 26.29
N LEU A 366 77.83 -37.26 26.58
CA LEU A 366 77.62 -35.83 26.29
C LEU A 366 78.50 -34.94 27.16
N GLU A 367 78.68 -35.27 28.44
CA GLU A 367 79.59 -34.56 29.33
C GLU A 367 81.05 -34.67 28.84
N PHE A 368 81.51 -35.86 28.47
CA PHE A 368 82.84 -36.06 27.90
C PHE A 368 83.04 -35.26 26.60
N LEU A 369 82.13 -35.43 25.64
CA LEU A 369 82.21 -34.75 24.34
C LEU A 369 82.15 -33.22 24.50
N SER A 370 81.41 -32.71 25.48
CA SER A 370 81.37 -31.28 25.78
C SER A 370 82.73 -30.75 26.29
N CYS A 371 83.41 -31.52 27.15
CA CYS A 371 84.71 -31.15 27.73
C CYS A 371 85.91 -31.39 26.80
N CYS A 372 85.78 -32.22 25.75
CA CYS A 372 86.88 -32.50 24.83
C CYS A 372 87.21 -31.30 23.92
N PRO A 373 88.39 -30.67 23.99
CA PRO A 373 88.71 -29.49 23.17
C PRO A 373 88.93 -29.82 21.68
N GLY A 374 89.14 -31.10 21.33
CA GLY A 374 89.40 -31.57 19.96
C GLY A 374 88.16 -31.96 19.15
N VAL A 375 86.99 -31.99 19.79
CA VAL A 375 85.69 -32.27 19.17
C VAL A 375 84.91 -30.99 19.04
#